data_AF-A0A3B9CQ61-F1
#
_entry.id   AF-A0A3B9CQ61-F1
#
_cell.length_a   1.000
_cell.length_b   1.000
_cell.length_c   1.000
_cell.angle_alpha   90.00
_cell.angle_beta   90.00
_cell.angle_gamma   90.00
#
_symmetry.space_group_name_H-M   'P 1'
#
loop_
_entity.id
_entity.type
_entity.pdbx_description
1 polymer ?
#
loop_
_entity_poly.entity_id
_entity_poly.type
_entity_poly.pdbx_seq_one_letter_code
_entity_poly.pdbx_strand_id
1 'polypeptide(L)' 'MVQTQPQDESDVKLLSAMKDYGGHVVGTAEDDDGPDYAFTAGMFQTHEAPGICIVGLDEFQVMMQ' A
#
# COMPACT_ATOMS: atom_id res chain seq x y z
N MET A 1 -10.84 9.14 -8.69
CA MET A 1 -11.11 10.15 -7.65
C MET A 1 -10.26 9.75 -6.44
N VAL A 2 -9.50 10.65 -5.82
CA VAL A 2 -8.71 10.30 -4.62
C VAL A 2 -9.68 10.07 -3.46
N GLN A 3 -9.65 8.89 -2.85
CA GLN A 3 -10.34 8.61 -1.59
C GLN A 3 -9.60 9.32 -0.46
N THR A 4 -10.31 10.17 0.28
CA THR A 4 -9.76 10.93 1.42
C THR A 4 -10.38 10.55 2.76
N GLN A 5 -11.36 9.65 2.75
CA GLN A 5 -12.01 9.13 3.95
C GLN A 5 -11.88 7.60 3.94
N PRO A 6 -11.53 6.98 5.07
CA PRO A 6 -11.44 5.53 5.15
C PRO A 6 -12.83 4.90 5.05
N GLN A 7 -12.96 3.84 4.27
CA GLN A 7 -14.20 3.07 4.13
C GLN A 7 -14.19 1.79 4.96
N ASP A 8 -13.01 1.26 5.26
CA ASP A 8 -12.82 0.07 6.08
C ASP A 8 -11.58 0.20 6.99
N GLU A 9 -11.33 -0.83 7.80
CA GLU A 9 -10.20 -0.86 8.74
C GLU A 9 -8.83 -0.85 8.02
N SER A 10 -8.76 -1.37 6.79
CA SER A 10 -7.52 -1.39 6.01
C SER A 10 -7.16 0.01 5.53
N ASP A 11 -8.16 0.80 5.12
CA ASP A 11 -7.99 2.23 4.81
C ASP A 11 -7.56 3.02 6.04
N VAL A 12 -8.17 2.74 7.21
CA VAL A 12 -7.78 3.40 8.47
C VAL A 12 -6.30 3.15 8.76
N LYS A 13 -5.84 1.90 8.60
CA LYS A 13 -4.44 1.52 8.82
C LYS A 13 -3.51 2.22 7.83
N LEU A 14 -3.85 2.21 6.54
CA LEU A 14 -3.08 2.85 5.47
C LEU A 14 -2.93 4.36 5.69
N LEU A 15 -4.04 5.06 5.91
CA LEU A 15 -4.04 6.52 6.10
C LEU A 15 -3.33 6.93 7.39
N SER A 16 -3.48 6.15 8.47
CA SER A 16 -2.74 6.38 9.73
C SER A 16 -1.24 6.22 9.51
N ALA A 17 -0.80 5.16 8.82
CA ALA A 17 0.61 4.95 8.53
C ALA A 17 1.21 6.07 7.66
N MET A 18 0.47 6.56 6.66
CA MET A 18 0.90 7.72 5.88
C MET A 18 1.05 8.97 6.75
N LYS A 19 0.09 9.22 7.65
CA LYS A 19 0.13 10.39 8.53
C LYS A 19 1.29 10.32 9.53
N ASP A 20 1.52 9.15 10.12
CA ASP A 20 2.47 8.99 11.24
C ASP A 20 3.91 8.73 10.76
N TYR A 21 4.07 8.07 9.61
CA TYR A 21 5.39 7.63 9.10
C TYR A 21 5.73 8.14 7.69
N GLY A 22 4.78 8.78 7.00
CA GLY A 22 5.00 9.32 5.67
C GLY A 22 4.79 8.34 4.51
N GLY A 23 4.54 7.06 4.80
CA GLY A 23 4.21 6.07 3.79
C GLY A 23 3.82 4.71 4.35
N HIS A 24 3.40 3.81 3.46
CA HIS A 24 3.02 2.44 3.77
C HIS A 24 3.28 1.51 2.57
N VAL A 25 3.55 0.23 2.81
CA VAL A 25 3.61 -0.79 1.76
C VAL A 25 2.27 -1.52 1.76
N VAL A 26 1.61 -1.51 0.60
CA VAL A 26 0.38 -2.26 0.36
C VAL A 26 0.74 -3.46 -0.51
N GLY A 27 0.25 -4.63 -0.14
CA GLY A 27 0.33 -5.79 -1.01
C GLY A 27 -1.05 -6.29 -1.39
N THR A 28 -1.14 -6.71 -2.63
CA THR A 28 -2.33 -7.24 -3.26
C THR A 28 -2.02 -8.67 -3.64
N ALA A 29 -2.89 -9.59 -3.18
CA ALA A 29 -2.79 -10.99 -3.51
C ALA A 29 -3.30 -11.26 -4.94
N GLU A 30 -2.83 -12.35 -5.56
CA GLU A 30 -3.29 -12.84 -6.85
C GLU A 30 -4.77 -13.17 -6.78
N ASP A 31 -5.51 -12.70 -7.78
CA ASP A 31 -6.92 -12.99 -7.99
C ASP A 31 -7.22 -13.13 -9.50
N ASP A 32 -8.51 -13.28 -9.84
CA ASP A 32 -8.94 -13.39 -11.23
C ASP A 32 -8.60 -12.15 -12.08
N ASP A 33 -8.27 -11.01 -11.46
CA ASP A 33 -7.96 -9.73 -12.11
C ASP A 33 -6.45 -9.50 -12.32
N GLY A 34 -5.57 -10.21 -11.60
CA GLY A 34 -4.11 -10.07 -11.81
C GLY A 34 -3.19 -10.82 -10.85
N PRO A 35 -1.86 -10.78 -11.10
CA PRO A 35 -0.86 -11.45 -10.29
C PRO A 35 -0.62 -10.77 -8.95
N ASP A 36 0.08 -11.43 -8.04
CA ASP A 36 0.61 -10.84 -6.81
C ASP A 36 1.50 -9.61 -7.09
N TYR A 37 1.27 -8.52 -6.35
CA TYR A 37 2.13 -7.34 -6.36
C TYR A 37 2.11 -6.56 -5.04
N ALA A 38 3.15 -5.77 -4.83
CA ALA A 38 3.23 -4.83 -3.72
C ALA A 38 3.68 -3.46 -4.18
N PHE A 39 3.15 -2.40 -3.57
CA PHE A 39 3.52 -1.03 -3.91
C PHE A 39 3.63 -0.13 -2.67
N THR A 40 4.42 0.94 -2.79
CA THR A 40 4.51 1.97 -1.76
C THR A 40 3.47 3.06 -2.00
N ALA A 41 2.83 3.50 -0.93
CA ALA A 41 1.87 4.57 -0.92
C ALA A 41 2.35 5.69 0.02
N GLY A 42 2.12 6.96 -0.34
CA GLY A 42 2.53 8.15 0.44
C GLY A 42 3.91 8.73 0.12
N MET A 43 4.79 7.99 -0.58
CA MET A 43 6.18 8.41 -0.85
C MET A 43 6.30 9.76 -1.57
N PHE A 44 5.49 9.98 -2.61
CA PHE A 44 5.54 11.23 -3.35
C PHE A 44 5.01 12.41 -2.53
N GLN A 45 3.92 12.20 -1.80
CA GLN A 45 3.26 13.26 -1.04
C GLN A 45 4.09 13.70 0.19
N THR A 46 4.81 12.78 0.83
CA THR A 46 5.56 13.09 2.06
C THR A 46 7.03 13.38 1.80
N HIS A 47 7.64 12.72 0.82
CA HIS A 47 9.10 12.75 0.62
C HIS A 47 9.51 13.28 -0.76
N GLU A 48 8.55 13.69 -1.60
CA GLU A 48 8.79 14.07 -3.02
C GLU A 48 9.58 12.99 -3.79
N ALA A 49 9.44 11.74 -3.34
CA ALA A 49 10.18 10.59 -3.84
C ALA A 49 9.26 9.69 -4.71
N PRO A 50 9.80 8.98 -5.71
CA PRO A 50 9.02 8.03 -6.48
C PRO A 50 8.50 6.88 -5.60
N GLY A 51 7.29 6.42 -5.90
CA GLY A 51 6.79 5.15 -5.38
C GLY A 51 7.51 3.96 -6.03
N ILE A 52 7.50 2.82 -5.36
CA ILE A 52 8.05 1.55 -5.87
C ILE A 52 6.88 0.58 -6.01
N CYS A 53 6.81 -0.14 -7.14
CA CYS A 53 5.90 -1.26 -7.36
C CYS A 53 6.74 -2.48 -7.74
N ILE A 54 6.50 -3.61 -7.07
CA ILE A 54 7.19 -4.88 -7.27
C ILE A 54 6.13 -5.92 -7.62
N VAL A 55 6.35 -6.64 -8.72
CA VAL A 55 5.44 -7.66 -9.26
C VAL A 55 6.18 -9.01 -9.36
N GLY A 56 5.45 -10.12 -9.32
CA GLY A 56 6.03 -11.45 -9.52
C GLY A 56 6.86 -11.94 -8.33
N LEU A 57 6.36 -11.70 -7.12
CA LEU A 57 6.95 -12.24 -5.90
C LEU A 57 6.40 -13.66 -5.66
N ASP A 58 7.28 -14.65 -5.53
CA ASP A 58 6.88 -16.07 -5.33
C ASP A 58 6.16 -16.31 -4.00
N GLU A 59 6.52 -15.55 -2.96
CA GLU A 59 5.86 -15.55 -1.66
C GLU A 59 5.85 -14.13 -1.09
N PHE A 60 4.67 -13.65 -0.71
CA PHE A 60 4.51 -12.36 -0.05
C PHE A 60 3.82 -12.55 1.31
N GLN A 61 4.55 -12.35 2.40
CA GLN A 61 3.98 -12.30 3.75
C GLN A 61 3.74 -10.85 4.18
N VAL A 62 2.47 -10.43 4.18
CA VAL A 62 2.07 -9.25 4.96
C VAL A 62 2.14 -9.63 6.43
N MET A 63 3.15 -9.14 7.15
CA MET A 63 3.12 -9.18 8.60
C MET A 63 1.96 -8.30 9.08
N MET A 64 0.82 -8.93 9.39
CA MET A 64 -0.22 -8.31 10.20
C MET A 64 0.29 -8.21 11.62
N GLN A 65 0.74 -7.01 12.03
CA GLN A 65 0.79 -6.62 13.44
C GLN A 65 -0.61 -6.29 13.93
#